data_AF-A0A6C1MVT9-F1
#
_entry.id   AF-A0A6C1MVT9-F1
#
_cell.length_a   1.000
_cell.length_b   1.000
_cell.length_c   1.000
_cell.angle_alpha   90.00
_cell.angle_beta   90.00
_cell.angle_gamma   90.00
#
_symmetry.space_group_name_H-M   'P 1'
#
loop_
_entity.id
_entity.type
_entity.pdbx_description
1 polymer ?
#
loop_
_entity_poly.entity_id
_entity_poly.type
_entity_poly.pdbx_seq_one_letter_code
_entity_poly.pdbx_strand_id
1 'polypeptide(L)' 'NTDGRRKRPMKTYRNPHTGETVQTRGGNHKVLNAWRKQYGSDEVAGWQQD' A
#
# COMPACT_ATOMS: atom_id res chain seq x y z
N ASN A 1 1.40 -3.33 -31.73
CA ASN A 1 0.80 -4.37 -30.89
C ASN A 1 1.11 -4.03 -29.44
N THR A 2 0.30 -3.15 -28.84
CA THR A 2 0.65 -2.37 -27.65
C THR A 2 0.29 -3.10 -26.36
N ASP A 3 1.34 -3.32 -25.55
CA ASP A 3 1.34 -3.35 -24.08
C ASP A 3 0.37 -4.33 -23.40
N GLY A 4 0.74 -5.62 -23.40
CA GLY A 4 0.15 -6.65 -22.54
C GLY A 4 0.48 -6.51 -21.04
N ARG A 5 0.53 -5.29 -20.48
CA ARG A 5 0.68 -5.14 -19.02
C ARG A 5 -0.68 -5.28 -18.36
N ARG A 6 -0.89 -6.44 -17.74
CA ARG A 6 -1.98 -6.63 -16.76
C ARG A 6 -1.94 -5.47 -15.75
N LYS A 7 -3.02 -4.68 -15.69
CA LYS A 7 -3.18 -3.64 -14.66
C LYS A 7 -3.00 -4.32 -13.30
N ARG A 8 -2.00 -3.89 -12.54
CA ARG A 8 -1.79 -4.39 -11.18
C ARG A 8 -3.03 -4.10 -10.34
N PRO A 9 -3.49 -5.05 -9.50
CA PRO A 9 -4.64 -4.82 -8.63
C PRO A 9 -4.38 -3.60 -7.73
N MET A 10 -5.44 -2.83 -7.50
CA MET A 10 -5.41 -1.73 -6.54
C MET A 10 -5.40 -2.36 -5.15
N LYS A 11 -4.37 -2.07 -4.36
CA LYS A 11 -4.28 -2.50 -2.96
C LYS A 11 -4.68 -1.33 -2.09
N THR A 12 -5.58 -1.56 -1.14
CA THR A 12 -5.95 -0.57 -0.14
C THR A 12 -5.18 -0.87 1.14
N TYR A 13 -4.66 0.16 1.80
CA TYR A 13 -4.01 0.03 3.09
C TYR A 13 -4.66 1.01 4.04
N ARG A 14 -5.08 0.55 5.22
CA ARG A 14 -5.72 1.39 6.23
C ARG A 14 -4.89 1.39 7.50
N ASN A 15 -4.37 2.55 7.88
CA ASN A 15 -3.61 2.71 9.10
C ASN A 15 -4.58 2.86 10.31
N PRO A 16 -4.59 1.93 11.29
CA PRO A 16 -5.46 2.01 12.46
C PRO A 16 -5.04 3.10 13.46
N HIS A 17 -3.80 3.57 13.44
CA HIS A 17 -3.29 4.57 14.37
C HIS A 17 -3.70 6.00 13.99
N THR A 18 -3.78 6.27 12.69
CA THR A 18 -4.10 7.61 12.15
C THR A 18 -5.48 7.66 11.50
N GLY A 19 -6.06 6.51 11.17
CA GLY A 19 -7.28 6.42 10.36
C GLY A 19 -7.08 6.68 8.87
N GLU A 20 -5.84 6.97 8.44
CA GLU A 20 -5.52 7.30 7.05
C GLU A 20 -5.59 6.05 6.15
N THR A 21 -6.22 6.18 4.98
CA THR A 21 -6.40 5.09 4.02
C THR A 21 -5.70 5.44 2.71
N VAL A 22 -4.82 4.56 2.25
CA VAL A 22 -4.01 4.73 1.04
C VAL A 22 -4.35 3.64 0.06
N GLN A 23 -4.74 4.02 -1.16
CA GLN A 23 -4.91 3.09 -2.26
C GLN A 23 -3.72 3.21 -3.22
N THR A 24 -3.04 2.09 -3.49
CA THR A 24 -1.90 2.06 -4.39
C THR A 24 -1.91 0.81 -5.25
N ARG A 25 -1.43 0.93 -6.50
CA ARG A 25 -1.25 -0.23 -7.40
C ARG A 25 0.14 -0.87 -7.28
N GLY A 26 0.92 -0.47 -6.27
CA GLY A 26 2.27 -0.98 -6.04
C GLY A 26 2.89 -0.55 -4.71
N GLY A 27 3.93 -1.28 -4.30
CA GLY A 27 4.57 -1.08 -2.99
C GLY A 27 5.41 0.20 -2.84
N ASN A 28 5.66 0.96 -3.92
CA ASN A 28 6.45 2.19 -3.88
C ASN A 28 5.53 3.42 -3.72
N HIS A 29 4.99 3.59 -2.51
CA HIS A 29 4.17 4.75 -2.14
C HIS A 29 4.83 5.47 -0.97
N LYS A 30 5.00 6.80 -1.06
CA LYS A 30 5.68 7.59 -0.02
C LYS A 30 5.05 7.41 1.35
N VAL A 31 3.72 7.39 1.41
CA VAL A 31 2.97 7.17 2.66
C VAL A 31 3.20 5.76 3.22
N LEU A 32 3.17 4.72 2.37
CA LEU A 32 3.49 3.36 2.83
C LEU A 32 4.91 3.27 3.36
N ASN A 33 5.88 3.89 2.67
CA ASN A 33 7.26 3.92 3.15
C ASN A 33 7.39 4.68 4.49
N ALA A 34 6.64 5.77 4.67
CA ALA A 34 6.58 6.50 5.93
C ALA A 34 5.96 5.66 7.05
N TRP A 35 4.89 4.91 6.78
CA TRP A 35 4.31 3.99 7.75
C TRP A 35 5.26 2.85 8.08
N ARG A 36 5.93 2.26 7.07
CA ARG A 36 6.92 1.19 7.30
C ARG A 36 8.09 1.66 8.15
N LYS A 37 8.48 2.94 8.02
CA LYS A 37 9.51 3.55 8.85
C LYS A 37 9.04 3.83 10.28
N GLN A 38 7.75 4.13 10.47
CA GLN A 38 7.18 4.47 11.78
C GLN A 38 6.74 3.24 12.59
N TYR A 39 6.04 2.30 11.95
CA TYR A 39 5.39 1.15 12.57
C TYR A 39 6.07 -0.18 12.22
N GLY A 40 6.95 -0.18 11.20
CA GLY A 40 7.58 -1.40 10.69
C GLY A 40 6.88 -1.95 9.45
N SER A 41 7.64 -2.68 8.63
CA SER A 41 7.10 -3.22 7.38
C SER A 41 6.16 -4.39 7.56
N ASP A 42 6.30 -5.14 8.65
CA ASP A 42 5.47 -6.29 8.98
C ASP A 42 4.05 -5.83 9.36
N GLU A 43 3.97 -4.85 10.27
CA GLU A 43 2.71 -4.27 10.71
C GLU A 43 1.95 -3.61 9.54
N VAL A 44 2.63 -2.82 8.70
CA VAL A 44 2.03 -2.20 7.51
C VAL A 44 1.58 -3.23 6.47
N ALA A 45 2.24 -4.38 6.39
CA ALA A 45 1.80 -5.46 5.51
C ALA A 45 0.46 -6.06 5.97
N GLY A 46 0.24 -6.16 7.29
CA GLY A 46 -1.03 -6.60 7.88
C GLY A 46 -2.20 -5.62 7.69
N TRP A 47 -1.93 -4.36 7.36
CA TRP A 47 -2.96 -3.34 7.11
C TRP A 47 -3.53 -3.36 5.70
N GLN A 48 -3.01 -4.22 4.82
CA GLN A 48 -3.51 -4.34 3.48
C GLN A 48 -4.94 -4.91 3.51
N GLN A 49 -5.91 -4.10 3.09
CA GLN A 49 -7.23 -4.56 2.70
C GLN A 49 -7.17 -4.94 1.21
N ASP A 50 -7.43 -6.22 0.92
CA ASP A 50 -7.64 -6.71 -0.45
C ASP A 50 -8.87 -6.05 -1.09
#